data_AF-Q8FRA8-F1
#
_entry.id   AF-Q8FRA8-F1
#
_cell.length_a   1.000
_cell.length_b   1.000
_cell.length_c   1.000
_cell.angle_alpha   90.00
_cell.angle_beta   90.00
_cell.angle_gamma   90.00
#
_symmetry.space_group_name_H-M   'P 1'
#
loop_
_entity.id
_entity.type
_entity.pdbx_description
1 polymer ?
#
loop_
_entity_poly.entity_id
_entity_poly.type
_entity_poly.pdbx_seq_one_letter_code
_entity_poly.pdbx_strand_id
1 'polypeptide(L)' 'MVQWLPKGSAFRAAVRQENRITDVEERLMDIPEALTGKPHPIRKQAHDAQRAKQRAPAADRVRQRMAARAKRYGNK' A
#
# COMPACT_ATOMS: atom_id res chain seq x y z
N MET A 1 -1.74 -0.58 -35.49
CA MET A 1 -3.20 -0.46 -35.33
C MET A 1 -3.48 -0.22 -33.84
N VAL A 2 -3.76 1.02 -33.42
CA VAL A 2 -3.98 1.33 -31.99
C VAL A 2 -5.46 1.11 -31.69
N GLN A 3 -5.79 0.01 -31.00
CA GLN A 3 -7.16 -0.26 -30.55
C GLN A 3 -7.58 0.81 -29.54
N TRP A 4 -8.54 1.65 -29.96
CA TRP A 4 -9.14 2.65 -29.09
C TRP A 4 -10.05 1.97 -28.07
N LEU A 5 -9.60 1.85 -26.82
CA LEU A 5 -10.46 1.35 -25.75
C LEU A 5 -11.64 2.31 -25.48
N PRO A 6 -12.87 1.80 -25.28
CA PRO A 6 -14.04 2.62 -24.99
C PRO A 6 -13.82 3.50 -23.74
N LYS A 7 -14.23 4.77 -23.82
CA LYS A 7 -14.32 5.69 -22.66
C LYS A 7 -15.29 5.06 -21.64
N GLY A 8 -14.76 4.40 -20.61
CA GLY A 8 -15.56 3.74 -19.57
C GLY A 8 -15.20 2.29 -19.28
N SER A 9 -14.29 1.67 -20.04
CA SER A 9 -13.82 0.31 -19.73
C SER A 9 -13.12 0.25 -18.36
N ALA A 10 -13.43 -0.78 -17.57
CA ALA A 10 -12.78 -1.05 -16.27
C ALA A 10 -11.26 -1.14 -16.39
N PHE A 11 -10.76 -1.61 -17.54
CA PHE A 11 -9.35 -1.61 -17.88
C PHE A 11 -8.75 -0.19 -17.98
N ARG A 12 -9.41 0.75 -18.67
CA ARG A 12 -8.98 2.16 -18.69
C ARG A 12 -9.06 2.81 -17.31
N ALA A 13 -10.02 2.43 -16.48
CA ALA A 13 -10.13 2.93 -15.10
C ALA A 13 -8.97 2.42 -14.24
N ALA A 14 -8.62 1.14 -14.33
CA ALA A 14 -7.47 0.55 -13.63
C ALA A 14 -6.14 1.18 -14.06
N VAL A 15 -5.94 1.38 -15.37
CA VAL A 15 -4.72 2.00 -15.92
C VAL A 15 -4.58 3.48 -15.50
N ARG A 16 -5.68 4.23 -15.34
CA ARG A 16 -5.63 5.61 -14.83
C ARG A 16 -5.43 5.71 -13.32
N GLN A 17 -5.81 4.67 -12.57
CA GLN A 17 -5.69 4.67 -11.11
C GLN A 17 -4.31 4.20 -10.63
N GLU A 18 -3.56 3.48 -11.47
CA GLU A 18 -2.15 3.22 -11.20
C GLU A 18 -1.32 4.47 -11.53
N ASN A 19 -1.05 5.30 -10.51
CA ASN A 19 0.07 6.23 -10.56
C ASN A 19 1.35 5.42 -10.74
N ARG A 20 1.76 5.22 -11.98
CA ARG A 20 3.04 4.60 -12.33
C ARG A 20 4.10 5.67 -12.20
N ILE A 21 4.85 5.59 -11.11
CA ILE A 21 6.08 6.36 -10.96
C ILE A 21 7.04 5.80 -12.00
N THR A 22 7.48 6.65 -12.92
CA THR A 22 8.50 6.29 -13.90
C THR A 22 9.89 6.33 -13.27
N ASP A 23 10.85 5.58 -13.82
CA ASP A 23 12.25 5.57 -13.33
C ASP A 23 12.87 6.99 -13.25
N VAL A 24 12.42 7.89 -14.12
CA VAL A 24 12.85 9.30 -14.12
C VAL A 24 12.29 10.04 -12.90
N GLU A 25 11.02 9.84 -12.58
CA GLU A 25 10.40 10.44 -11.39
C GLU A 25 11.01 9.90 -10.10
N GLU A 26 11.41 8.63 -10.05
CA GLU A 26 12.15 8.09 -8.91
C GLU A 26 13.49 8.80 -8.71
N ARG A 27 14.26 9.01 -9.79
CA ARG A 27 15.53 9.75 -9.74
C ARG A 27 15.36 11.21 -9.34
N LEU A 28 14.25 11.83 -9.75
CA LEU A 28 13.93 13.20 -9.34
C LEU A 28 13.60 13.29 -7.84
N MET A 29 13.07 12.22 -7.24
CA MET A 29 12.87 12.15 -5.79
C MET A 29 14.19 11.99 -5.02
N ASP A 30 15.22 11.39 -5.61
CA ASP A 30 16.53 11.21 -4.96
C ASP A 30 17.26 12.53 -4.72
N ILE A 31 17.04 13.54 -5.57
CA ILE A 31 17.70 14.86 -5.47
C ILE A 31 17.35 15.57 -4.15
N PRO A 32 16.07 15.83 -3.80
CA PRO A 32 15.72 16.45 -2.52
C PRO A 32 16.03 15.53 -1.33
N GLU A 33 16.00 14.20 -1.50
CA GLU A 33 16.39 13.26 -0.45
C GLU A 33 17.88 13.38 -0.09
N ALA A 34 18.75 13.48 -1.10
CA ALA A 34 20.19 13.66 -0.90
C ALA A 34 20.52 15.00 -0.22
N LEU A 35 19.75 16.05 -0.50
CA LEU A 35 19.94 17.39 0.08
C LEU A 35 19.41 17.50 1.51
N THR A 36 18.28 16.86 1.81
CA THR A 36 17.58 17.02 3.10
C THR A 36 17.80 15.86 4.06
N GLY A 37 18.33 14.73 3.58
CA GLY A 37 18.44 13.47 4.33
C GLY A 37 17.10 12.85 4.72
N LYS A 38 15.97 13.43 4.27
CA LYS A 38 14.62 12.98 4.61
C LYS A 38 14.00 12.30 3.39
N PRO A 39 13.36 11.13 3.55
CA PRO A 39 12.71 10.44 2.45
C PRO A 39 11.59 11.30 1.86
N HIS A 40 11.43 11.25 0.54
CA HIS A 40 10.44 11.99 -0.21
C HIS A 40 9.03 11.61 0.27
N PRO A 41 8.07 12.54 0.36
CA PRO A 41 6.74 12.28 0.90
C PRO A 41 6.03 11.09 0.24
N ILE A 42 6.22 10.92 -1.07
CA ILE A 42 5.64 9.82 -1.85
C ILE A 42 6.21 8.47 -1.39
N ARG A 43 7.53 8.36 -1.21
CA ARG A 43 8.18 7.15 -0.71
C ARG A 43 7.75 6.83 0.72
N LYS A 44 7.63 7.86 1.57
CA LYS A 44 7.14 7.72 2.95
C LYS A 44 5.70 7.16 2.97
N GLN A 45 4.80 7.72 2.17
CA GLN A 45 3.41 7.23 2.08
C GLN A 45 3.33 5.79 1.57
N ALA A 46 4.12 5.43 0.57
CA ALA A 46 4.17 4.06 0.05
C ALA A 46 4.65 3.06 1.13
N HIS A 47 5.70 3.42 1.87
CA HIS A 47 6.21 2.60 2.97
C HIS A 47 5.21 2.47 4.13
N ASP A 48 4.53 3.57 4.50
CA ASP A 48 3.49 3.55 5.53
C ASP A 48 2.28 2.70 5.12
N ALA A 49 1.87 2.78 3.84
CA ALA A 49 0.81 1.93 3.29
C ALA A 49 1.22 0.44 3.28
N GLN A 50 2.47 0.11 2.96
CA GLN A 50 3.00 -1.25 3.07
C GLN A 50 3.01 -1.73 4.53
N ARG A 51 3.46 -0.91 5.47
CA ARG A 51 3.40 -1.23 6.91
C ARG A 51 1.97 -1.43 7.40
N ALA A 52 1.02 -0.62 6.95
CA ALA A 52 -0.39 -0.78 7.28
C ALA A 52 -0.95 -2.11 6.76
N LYS A 53 -0.63 -2.48 5.51
CA LYS A 53 -1.01 -3.77 4.92
C LYS A 53 -0.42 -4.96 5.68
N GLN A 54 0.82 -4.85 6.15
CA GLN A 54 1.46 -5.92 6.95
C GLN A 54 0.89 -6.05 8.37
N ARG A 55 0.43 -4.94 8.97
CA ARG A 55 -0.16 -4.94 10.33
C ARG A 55 -1.58 -5.51 10.37
N ALA A 56 -2.38 -5.32 9.32
CA ALA A 56 -3.75 -5.81 9.23
C ALA A 56 -3.90 -7.31 9.57
N PRO A 57 -3.16 -8.26 8.94
CA PRO A 57 -3.29 -9.69 9.23
C PRO A 57 -2.76 -10.07 10.62
N ALA A 58 -1.87 -9.29 11.23
CA ALA A 58 -1.33 -9.57 12.55
C ALA A 58 -2.34 -9.25 13.65
N ALA A 59 -3.07 -8.14 13.53
CA ALA A 59 -4.08 -7.72 14.50
C ALA A 59 -5.25 -8.72 14.57
N ASP A 60 -5.71 -9.20 13.42
CA ASP A 60 -6.82 -10.15 13.35
C ASP A 60 -6.45 -11.52 13.93
N ARG A 61 -5.22 -12.00 13.70
CA ARG A 61 -4.72 -13.24 14.31
C ARG A 61 -4.60 -13.15 15.83
N VAL A 62 -4.17 -11.99 16.35
CA VAL A 62 -4.10 -11.77 17.81
C VAL A 62 -5.50 -11.75 18.42
N ARG A 63 -6.47 -11.08 17.80
CA ARG A 63 -7.88 -11.09 18.24
C ARG A 63 -8.47 -12.51 18.23
N GLN A 64 -8.26 -13.27 17.16
CA GLN A 64 -8.72 -14.66 17.08
C GLN A 64 -8.10 -15.55 18.16
N ARG A 65 -6.79 -15.40 18.45
CA ARG A 65 -6.13 -16.11 19.53
C ARG A 65 -6.68 -15.75 20.91
N MET A 66 -6.92 -14.46 21.18
CA MET A 66 -7.53 -14.02 22.44
C MET A 66 -8.96 -14.54 22.59
N ALA A 67 -9.77 -14.50 21.54
CA ALA A 67 -11.13 -15.04 21.54
C ALA A 67 -11.15 -16.56 21.75
N ALA A 68 -10.24 -17.30 21.12
CA ALA A 68 -10.08 -18.74 21.34
C ALA A 68 -9.64 -19.07 22.78
N ARG A 69 -8.77 -18.25 23.36
CA ARG A 69 -8.35 -18.39 24.77
C ARG A 69 -9.52 -18.10 25.72
N ALA A 70 -10.29 -17.04 25.50
CA ALA A 70 -11.46 -16.73 26.30
C ALA A 70 -12.50 -17.87 26.30
N LYS A 71 -12.74 -18.49 25.13
CA LYS A 71 -13.63 -19.66 25.02
C LYS A 71 -13.12 -20.90 25.79
N ARG A 72 -11.80 -21.09 25.86
CA ARG A 72 -11.19 -22.24 26.56
C ARG A 72 -11.17 -22.10 28.09
N TYR A 73 -11.07 -20.87 28.60
CA TYR A 73 -10.89 -20.61 30.03
C TYR A 73 -12.09 -19.93 30.71
N GLY A 74 -13.07 -19.41 29.95
CA GLY A 74 -14.28 -18.78 30.47
C GLY A 74 -15.44 -19.73 30.73
N ASN A 75 -15.25 -21.05 30.59
CA ASN A 75 -16.24 -22.06 30.93
C ASN A 75 -15.80 -22.77 32.23
N LYS A 76 -15.89 -22.04 33.35
CA LYS A 76 -15.82 -22.55 34.71
C LYS A 76 -16.85 -21.80 35.54
#